data_AF-A0A940FRL3-F1
#
_entry.id   AF-A0A940FRL3-F1
#
_cell.length_a   1.000
_cell.length_b   1.000
_cell.length_c   1.000
_cell.angle_alpha   90.00
_cell.angle_beta   90.00
_cell.angle_gamma   90.00
#
_symmetry.space_group_name_H-M   'P 1'
#
loop_
_entity.id
_entity.type
_entity.pdbx_description
1 polymer ?
#
loop_
_entity_poly.entity_id
_entity_poly.type
_entity_poly.pdbx_seq_one_letter_code
_entity_poly.pdbx_strand_id
1 'polypeptide(L)'
;MSSSDRHIRNPETLAWKALERAGIGVFSINMQNDDMEYSRTFARLMTGNEDTHFTRADFTDRVRPEDKTLRQAAYAEMLRTGKFHYEPNVIWNDGSVHRLRADGSCTFDDL
;
A
#
# COMPACT_ATOMS: atom_id res chain seq x y z
N MET A 1 18.94 -22.12 24.86
CA MET A 1 18.26 -21.01 24.13
C MET A 1 17.73 -21.61 22.84
N SER A 2 16.41 -21.78 22.72
CA SER A 2 15.80 -22.52 21.61
C SER A 2 15.65 -21.63 20.37
N SER A 3 15.79 -22.23 19.19
CA SER A 3 15.75 -21.60 17.85
C SER A 3 14.48 -20.81 17.50
N SER A 4 13.51 -20.72 18.41
CA SER A 4 12.23 -20.02 18.25
C SER A 4 12.33 -18.50 18.42
N ASP A 5 13.42 -17.96 18.98
CA ASP A 5 13.56 -16.51 19.24
C ASP A 5 14.10 -15.69 18.05
N ARG A 6 14.57 -16.33 16.97
CA ARG A 6 15.29 -15.63 15.89
C ARG A 6 14.38 -14.94 14.88
N HIS A 7 13.09 -15.27 14.83
CA HIS A 7 12.15 -14.68 13.85
C HIS A 7 11.50 -13.36 14.32
N ILE A 8 11.71 -12.95 15.57
CA ILE A 8 11.16 -11.70 16.13
C ILE A 8 12.04 -10.48 15.77
N ARG A 9 13.22 -10.68 15.16
CA ARG A 9 14.23 -9.62 14.99
C ARG A 9 14.55 -9.24 13.54
N ASN A 10 13.57 -9.21 12.64
CA ASN A 10 13.70 -8.34 11.46
C ASN A 10 13.04 -6.98 11.80
N PRO A 11 13.80 -5.87 11.85
CA PRO A 11 13.27 -4.53 12.08
C PRO A 11 12.10 -4.15 11.16
N GLU A 12 12.16 -4.54 9.89
CA GLU A 12 11.11 -4.25 8.90
C GLU A 12 9.81 -4.98 9.23
N THR A 13 9.90 -6.28 9.55
CA THR A 13 8.74 -7.08 9.97
C THR A 13 8.12 -6.55 11.26
N LEU A 14 8.94 -6.06 12.20
CA LEU A 14 8.43 -5.47 13.43
C LEU A 14 7.73 -4.13 13.17
N ALA A 15 8.31 -3.28 12.32
CA ALA A 15 7.72 -2.01 11.91
C ALA A 15 6.37 -2.22 11.22
N TRP A 16 6.27 -3.15 10.26
CA TRP A 16 5.00 -3.51 9.62
C TRP A 16 3.94 -3.94 10.62
N LYS A 17 4.28 -4.86 11.53
CA LYS A 17 3.35 -5.32 12.57
C LYS A 17 2.89 -4.19 13.51
N ALA A 18 3.77 -3.25 13.83
CA ALA A 18 3.42 -2.10 14.67
C ALA A 18 2.44 -1.16 13.95
N LEU A 19 2.67 -0.88 12.66
CA LEU A 19 1.80 -0.05 11.83
C LEU A 19 0.43 -0.71 11.63
N GLU A 20 0.39 -2.01 11.35
CA GLU A 20 -0.88 -2.74 11.23
C GLU A 20 -1.72 -2.65 12.52
N ARG A 21 -1.09 -2.82 13.69
CA ARG A 21 -1.75 -2.68 14.99
C ARG A 21 -2.24 -1.27 15.28
N ALA A 22 -1.60 -0.26 14.69
CA ALA A 22 -2.03 1.13 14.75
C ALA A 22 -3.17 1.45 13.76
N GLY A 23 -3.65 0.46 12.99
CA GLY A 23 -4.66 0.67 11.96
C GLY A 23 -4.13 1.33 10.69
N ILE A 24 -2.81 1.35 10.49
CA ILE A 24 -2.17 1.90 9.31
C ILE A 24 -1.96 0.78 8.29
N GLY A 25 -2.50 0.98 7.10
CA GLY A 25 -2.23 0.13 5.95
C GLY A 25 -0.83 0.39 5.41
N VAL A 26 -0.08 -0.67 5.22
CA VAL A 26 1.28 -0.66 4.67
C VAL A 26 1.36 -1.50 3.41
N PHE A 27 2.16 -1.05 2.45
CA PHE A 27 2.40 -1.72 1.18
C PHE A 27 3.83 -1.47 0.68
N SER A 28 4.32 -2.35 -0.17
CA SER A 28 5.55 -2.22 -0.94
C SER A 28 5.28 -2.67 -2.37
N ILE A 29 5.90 -2.01 -3.34
CA ILE A 29 5.74 -2.33 -4.76
C ILE A 29 7.12 -2.50 -5.36
N ASN A 30 7.37 -3.66 -5.96
CA ASN A 30 8.50 -3.84 -6.85
C ASN A 30 8.14 -3.24 -8.21
N MET A 31 8.79 -2.12 -8.54
CA MET A 31 8.50 -1.37 -9.77
C MET A 31 8.99 -2.08 -11.04
N GLN A 32 9.83 -3.12 -10.95
CA GLN A 32 10.35 -3.85 -12.12
C GLN A 32 9.36 -4.91 -12.63
N ASN A 33 8.67 -5.61 -11.73
CA ASN A 33 7.79 -6.73 -12.06
C ASN A 33 6.33 -6.53 -11.63
N ASP A 34 6.01 -5.38 -11.05
CA ASP A 34 4.68 -5.02 -10.54
C ASP A 34 4.19 -5.82 -9.31
N ASP A 35 5.06 -6.62 -8.69
CA ASP A 35 4.73 -7.35 -7.48
C ASP A 35 4.47 -6.39 -6.33
N MET A 36 3.38 -6.64 -5.60
CA MET A 36 2.95 -5.80 -4.48
C MET A 36 2.77 -6.65 -3.24
N GLU A 37 3.49 -6.29 -2.18
CA GLU A 37 3.25 -6.81 -0.84
C GLU A 37 2.43 -5.79 -0.05
N TYR A 38 1.48 -6.27 0.74
CA TYR A 38 0.62 -5.39 1.53
C TYR A 38 0.06 -6.09 2.76
N SER A 39 -0.27 -5.27 3.76
CA SER A 39 -0.93 -5.69 4.99
C SER A 39 -2.42 -5.99 4.81
N ARG A 40 -2.99 -6.80 5.72
CA ARG A 40 -4.45 -6.97 5.81
C ARG A 40 -5.18 -5.65 6.07
N THR A 41 -4.58 -4.78 6.88
CA THR A 41 -5.10 -3.43 7.14
C THR A 41 -5.18 -2.60 5.85
N PHE A 42 -4.16 -2.67 5.00
CA PHE A 42 -4.20 -2.02 3.68
C PHE A 42 -5.35 -2.57 2.81
N ALA A 43 -5.49 -3.90 2.73
CA ALA A 43 -6.59 -4.52 1.98
C ALA A 43 -7.96 -4.06 2.49
N ARG A 44 -8.15 -3.99 3.81
CA ARG A 44 -9.39 -3.52 4.42
C ARG A 44 -9.68 -2.06 4.11
N LEU A 45 -8.68 -1.19 4.18
CA LEU A 45 -8.85 0.23 3.86
C LEU A 45 -9.26 0.42 2.38
N MET A 46 -8.64 -0.32 1.47
CA MET A 46 -8.92 -0.22 0.04
C MET A 46 -10.24 -0.86 -0.37
N THR A 47 -10.64 -1.97 0.27
CA THR A 47 -11.70 -2.85 -0.26
C THR A 47 -12.88 -3.09 0.69
N GLY A 48 -12.72 -2.77 1.98
CA GLY A 48 -13.62 -3.19 3.04
C GLY A 48 -13.40 -4.64 3.52
N ASN A 49 -12.47 -5.39 2.92
CA ASN A 49 -12.18 -6.80 3.22
C ASN A 49 -10.70 -7.03 3.59
N GLU A 50 -10.43 -7.93 4.55
CA GLU A 50 -9.09 -8.31 5.03
C GLU A 50 -8.47 -9.51 4.28
N ASP A 51 -9.08 -9.92 3.16
CA ASP A 51 -8.54 -10.90 2.22
C ASP A 51 -7.20 -10.44 1.61
N THR A 52 -6.32 -11.38 1.31
CA THR A 52 -4.94 -11.12 0.85
C THR A 52 -4.63 -11.74 -0.52
N HIS A 53 -5.66 -11.93 -1.35
CA HIS A 53 -5.52 -12.48 -2.71
C HIS A 53 -5.68 -11.41 -3.81
N PHE A 54 -5.72 -10.14 -3.42
CA PHE A 54 -5.84 -9.01 -4.35
C PHE A 54 -4.50 -8.73 -5.04
N THR A 55 -4.59 -8.40 -6.32
CA THR A 55 -3.50 -7.84 -7.12
C THR A 55 -3.45 -6.32 -6.98
N ARG A 56 -2.36 -5.70 -7.45
CA ARG A 56 -2.26 -4.24 -7.54
C ARG A 56 -3.35 -3.62 -8.43
N ALA A 57 -3.75 -4.32 -9.49
CA ALA A 57 -4.83 -3.90 -10.38
C ALA A 57 -6.16 -3.85 -9.63
N ASP A 58 -6.48 -4.87 -8.83
CA ASP A 58 -7.70 -4.92 -8.02
C ASP A 58 -7.84 -3.69 -7.11
N PHE A 59 -6.73 -3.21 -6.52
CA PHE A 59 -6.75 -1.99 -5.71
C PHE A 59 -6.91 -0.72 -6.54
N THR A 60 -6.26 -0.67 -7.71
CA THR A 60 -6.32 0.50 -8.59
C THR A 60 -7.71 0.67 -9.21
N ASP A 61 -8.43 -0.42 -9.46
CA ASP A 61 -9.79 -0.40 -9.99
C ASP A 61 -10.84 0.10 -8.98
N ARG A 62 -10.53 0.03 -7.68
CA ARG A 62 -11.37 0.60 -6.62
C ARG A 62 -11.19 2.11 -6.48
N VAL A 63 -10.09 2.66 -6.98
CA VAL A 63 -9.91 4.12 -7.02
C VAL A 63 -10.94 4.70 -7.96
N ARG A 64 -11.72 5.64 -7.44
CA ARG A 64 -12.79 6.30 -8.18
C ARG A 64 -12.24 6.87 -9.51
N PRO A 65 -12.96 6.73 -10.65
CA PRO A 65 -12.44 7.15 -11.96
C PRO A 65 -11.93 8.58 -12.02
N GLU A 66 -12.61 9.52 -11.36
CA GLU A 66 -12.22 10.94 -11.34
C GLU A 66 -10.87 11.18 -10.64
N ASP A 67 -10.46 10.26 -9.76
CA ASP A 67 -9.24 10.36 -8.97
C ASP A 67 -8.06 9.64 -9.64
N LYS A 68 -8.27 8.97 -10.78
CA LYS A 68 -7.19 8.30 -11.54
C LYS A 68 -6.12 9.28 -12.02
N THR A 69 -6.51 10.50 -12.40
CA THR A 69 -5.59 11.57 -12.80
C THR A 69 -4.73 12.06 -11.64
N LEU A 70 -5.29 12.13 -10.42
CA LEU A 70 -4.54 12.46 -9.20
C LEU A 70 -3.46 11.41 -8.92
N ARG A 71 -3.81 10.13 -9.06
CA ARG A 71 -2.86 9.04 -8.93
C ARG A 71 -1.74 9.14 -9.98
N GLN A 72 -2.07 9.41 -11.25
CA GLN A 72 -1.06 9.58 -12.30
C GLN A 72 -0.08 10.72 -11.99
N ALA A 73 -0.60 11.87 -11.54
CA ALA A 73 0.23 13.01 -11.15
C ALA A 73 1.15 12.65 -9.96
N ALA A 74 0.63 11.95 -8.95
CA ALA A 74 1.43 11.50 -7.81
C ALA A 74 2.52 10.50 -8.19
N TYR A 75 2.26 9.60 -9.15
CA TYR A 75 3.29 8.70 -9.68
C TYR A 75 4.36 9.46 -10.47
N ALA A 76 3.98 10.44 -11.30
CA ALA A 76 4.95 11.27 -12.01
C ALA A 76 5.86 12.04 -11.04
N GLU A 77 5.28 12.58 -9.97
CA GLU A 77 6.04 13.27 -8.92
C GLU A 77 6.94 12.32 -8.12
N MET A 78 6.47 11.09 -7.84
CA MET A 78 7.27 10.05 -7.20
C MET A 78 8.48 9.67 -8.06
N LEU A 79 8.31 9.53 -9.37
CA LEU A 79 9.43 9.27 -10.28
C LEU A 79 10.44 10.43 -10.32
N ARG A 80 9.98 11.67 -10.12
CA ARG A 80 10.84 12.86 -10.14
C ARG A 80 11.57 13.10 -8.81
N THR A 81 10.94 12.77 -7.67
CA THR A 81 11.39 13.20 -6.34
C THR A 81 11.66 12.06 -5.37
N GLY A 82 11.29 10.83 -5.72
CA GLY A 82 11.25 9.69 -4.82
C GLY A 82 10.13 9.74 -3.79
N LYS A 83 9.22 10.73 -3.83
CA LYS A 83 8.13 10.89 -2.85
C LYS A 83 6.76 10.72 -3.49
N PHE A 84 5.92 9.93 -2.84
CA PHE A 84 4.56 9.66 -3.27
C PHE A 84 3.59 10.17 -2.21
N HIS A 85 2.63 10.99 -2.64
CA HIS A 85 1.54 11.45 -1.79
C HIS A 85 0.29 11.70 -2.63
N TYR A 86 -0.83 11.10 -2.23
CA TYR A 86 -2.14 11.45 -2.77
C TYR A 86 -3.26 10.98 -1.84
N GLU A 87 -4.45 11.56 -2.02
CA GLU A 87 -5.64 11.25 -1.22
C GLU A 87 -6.78 10.75 -2.12
N PRO A 88 -6.82 9.46 -2.46
CA PRO A 88 -7.88 8.92 -3.31
C PRO A 88 -9.18 8.70 -2.55
N ASN A 89 -10.30 8.80 -3.26
CA ASN A 89 -11.55 8.17 -2.87
C ASN A 89 -11.59 6.76 -3.49
N VAL A 90 -11.84 5.77 -2.65
CA VAL A 90 -12.05 4.38 -3.08
C VAL A 90 -13.52 4.01 -2.93
N ILE A 91 -13.99 3.16 -3.84
CA ILE A 91 -15.36 2.62 -3.83
C ILE A 91 -15.26 1.18 -3.34
N TRP A 92 -15.96 0.87 -2.24
CA TRP A 92 -16.08 -0.50 -1.72
C TRP A 92 -17.15 -1.29 -2.48
N ASN A 93 -17.20 -2.61 -2.26
CA ASN A 93 -18.15 -3.50 -2.96
C ASN A 93 -19.63 -3.17 -2.68
N ASP A 94 -19.92 -2.52 -1.56
CA ASP A 94 -21.26 -2.05 -1.19
C ASP A 94 -21.64 -0.69 -1.82
N GLY A 95 -20.74 -0.11 -2.63
CA GLY A 95 -20.90 1.20 -3.28
C GLY A 95 -20.57 2.39 -2.38
N SER A 96 -20.19 2.17 -1.13
CA SER A 96 -19.78 3.25 -0.24
C SER A 96 -18.42 3.84 -0.66
N VAL A 97 -18.25 5.14 -0.41
CA VAL A 97 -17.04 5.89 -0.80
C VAL A 97 -16.23 6.22 0.44
N HIS A 98 -14.94 5.87 0.41
CA HIS A 98 -14.01 6.07 1.52
C HIS A 98 -12.81 6.88 1.04
N ARG A 99 -12.50 7.96 1.74
CA ARG A 99 -11.31 8.77 1.46
C ARG A 99 -10.12 8.20 2.20
N LEU A 100 -9.04 7.96 1.47
CA LEU A 100 -7.77 7.50 2.02
C LEU A 100 -6.72 8.58 1.86
N ARG A 101 -5.64 8.45 2.62
CA ARG A 101 -4.39 9.15 2.42
C ARG A 101 -3.30 8.10 2.24
N ALA A 102 -2.56 8.21 1.14
CA ALA A 102 -1.44 7.34 0.85
C ALA A 102 -0.17 8.17 0.75
N ASP A 103 0.78 7.86 1.61
CA ASP A 103 2.13 8.41 1.61
C ASP A 103 3.12 7.27 1.35
N GLY A 104 4.15 7.54 0.56
CA GLY A 104 5.19 6.57 0.27
C GLY A 104 6.46 7.22 -0.23
N SER A 105 7.51 6.40 -0.33
CA SER A 105 8.77 6.77 -0.95
C SER A 105 9.21 5.67 -1.90
N CYS A 106 9.81 6.05 -3.01
CA CYS A 106 10.42 5.15 -3.97
C CYS A 106 11.93 5.35 -3.92
N THR A 107 12.68 4.28 -3.67
CA THR A 107 14.13 4.25 -3.83
C THR A 107 14.44 3.63 -5.18
N PHE A 108 15.35 4.26 -5.93
CA PHE A 108 15.92 3.68 -7.13
C PHE A 108 17.28 3.14 -6.72
N ASP A 109 17.48 1.82 -6.81
CA ASP A 109 18.83 1.28 -6.77
C ASP A 109 19.47 1.69 -8.09
N ASP A 110 20.46 2.59 -8.02
CA ASP A 110 21.30 2.93 -9.18
C ASP A 110 21.96 1.62 -9.67
N LEU A 111 21.76 1.31 -10.95
CA LEU A 111 22.30 0.11 -11.61
C LEU A 111 23.84 0.07 -11.63
#